data_AF-A0A3B8RUQ7-F1
#
_entry.id   AF-A0A3B8RUQ7-F1
#
_cell.length_a   1.000
_cell.length_b   1.000
_cell.length_c   1.000
_cell.angle_alpha   90.00
_cell.angle_beta   90.00
_cell.angle_gamma   90.00
#
_symmetry.space_group_name_H-M   'P 1'
#
loop_
_entity.id
_entity.type
_entity.pdbx_description
1 polymer ?
#
loop_
_entity_poly.entity_id
_entity_poly.type
_entity_poly.pdbx_seq_one_letter_code
_entity_poly.pdbx_strand_id
1 'polypeptide(L)'
;MRYSILLIAFFFSQIGSQAQVDTTIFNSYLALVEVNLMKVVDAQGELVFQKQFYKPYEYLADIDADQFDELIILDSIITDGNLNFIIYLFSGEEIFKLIDSIYSGLFFPFITYSDEIKSMIIETGIPEFEKFNQASEAASLPINLWKVENNELFLVNDELYEPFIFENTNLIQLIDFYTQKKIMDCSLSRHYKGTIASVYANYINAGEQSLAAQMLKKYYVCEDIENFKQEIMDLIYPKAK
;
A
#
# COMPACT_ATOMS: atom_id res chain seq x y z
N MET A 1 34.86 66.33 -13.95
CA MET A 1 33.76 65.39 -14.22
C MET A 1 33.78 64.31 -13.14
N ARG A 2 32.79 64.31 -12.25
CA ARG A 2 32.66 63.30 -11.18
C ARG A 2 31.76 62.19 -11.72
N TYR A 3 32.30 60.99 -11.87
CA TYR A 3 31.49 59.80 -12.16
C TYR A 3 31.08 59.17 -10.83
N SER A 4 29.78 59.23 -10.55
CA SER A 4 29.15 58.51 -9.45
C SER A 4 29.02 57.05 -9.83
N ILE A 5 29.72 56.16 -9.12
CA ILE A 5 29.53 54.71 -9.24
C ILE A 5 28.29 54.38 -8.40
N LEU A 6 27.20 54.02 -9.06
CA LEU A 6 25.97 53.54 -8.44
C LEU A 6 26.22 52.09 -7.98
N LEU A 7 26.42 51.90 -6.68
CA LEU A 7 26.58 50.57 -6.08
C LEU A 7 25.18 49.99 -5.84
N ILE A 8 24.68 49.18 -6.78
CA ILE A 8 23.43 48.44 -6.62
C ILE A 8 23.70 47.28 -5.67
N ALA A 9 23.38 47.46 -4.39
CA ALA A 9 23.31 46.37 -3.43
C ALA A 9 22.09 45.50 -3.78
N PHE A 10 22.34 44.35 -4.41
CA PHE A 10 21.37 43.27 -4.49
C PHE A 10 21.15 42.74 -3.06
N PHE A 11 20.09 43.22 -2.41
CA PHE A 11 19.49 42.51 -1.29
C PHE A 11 18.90 41.22 -1.85
N PHE A 12 19.67 40.13 -1.77
CA PHE A 12 19.10 38.80 -1.75
C PHE A 12 18.30 38.69 -0.46
N SER A 13 17.00 38.99 -0.52
CA SER A 13 16.06 38.49 0.47
C SER A 13 16.10 36.97 0.36
N GLN A 14 16.85 36.33 1.26
CA GLN A 14 16.68 34.93 1.55
C GLN A 14 15.25 34.75 2.06
N ILE A 15 14.34 34.43 1.14
CA ILE A 15 13.08 33.79 1.49
C ILE A 15 13.53 32.41 1.99
N GLY A 16 13.80 32.32 3.30
CA GLY A 16 13.90 31.04 3.95
C GLY A 16 12.59 30.33 3.68
N SER A 17 12.62 29.27 2.89
CA SER A 17 11.54 28.30 2.85
C SER A 17 11.44 27.77 4.28
N GLN A 18 10.58 28.35 5.10
CA GLN A 18 10.21 27.73 6.35
C GLN A 18 9.61 26.38 5.94
N ALA A 19 10.25 25.29 6.35
CA ALA A 19 9.67 23.97 6.16
C ALA A 19 8.27 24.02 6.76
N GLN A 20 7.26 23.70 5.95
CA GLN A 20 5.90 23.60 6.44
C GLN A 20 5.90 22.47 7.47
N VAL A 21 5.49 22.81 8.70
CA VAL A 21 5.30 21.85 9.77
C VAL A 21 3.82 21.54 9.79
N ASP A 22 3.45 20.38 9.27
CA ASP A 22 2.09 19.90 9.37
C ASP A 22 1.87 19.43 10.82
N THR A 23 0.78 19.91 11.41
CA THR A 23 0.48 19.70 12.83
C THR A 23 -0.88 19.03 12.92
N THR A 24 -0.87 17.82 13.45
CA THR A 24 -2.06 16.98 13.60
C THR A 24 -2.29 16.73 15.08
N ILE A 25 -3.44 17.19 15.58
CA ILE A 25 -3.90 16.91 16.95
C ILE A 25 -4.76 15.65 16.88
N PHE A 26 -4.40 14.63 17.65
CA PHE A 26 -5.22 13.41 17.78
C PHE A 26 -5.18 12.97 19.23
N ASN A 27 -6.35 12.78 19.82
CA ASN A 27 -6.53 12.49 21.25
C ASN A 27 -5.77 13.51 22.15
N SER A 28 -4.92 13.03 23.06
CA SER A 28 -4.09 13.87 23.94
C SER A 28 -2.69 14.18 23.37
N TYR A 29 -2.45 13.87 22.09
CA TYR A 29 -1.15 13.97 21.45
C TYR A 29 -1.13 15.00 20.32
N LEU A 30 0.08 15.51 20.07
CA LEU A 30 0.37 16.40 18.96
C LEU A 30 1.43 15.76 18.08
N ALA A 31 1.04 15.34 16.88
CA ALA A 31 1.96 14.90 15.83
C ALA A 31 2.43 16.13 15.04
N LEU A 32 3.74 16.26 14.90
CA LEU A 32 4.44 17.30 14.17
C LEU A 32 5.25 16.63 13.06
N VAL A 33 4.90 16.89 11.80
CA VAL A 33 5.65 16.38 10.65
C VAL A 33 6.40 17.51 9.96
N GLU A 34 7.72 17.48 10.12
CA GLU A 34 8.65 18.43 9.52
C GLU A 34 9.34 17.76 8.32
N VAL A 35 8.84 18.01 7.10
CA VAL A 35 9.30 17.42 5.82
C VAL A 35 9.10 15.91 5.75
N ASN A 36 9.83 15.16 6.57
CA ASN A 36 9.79 13.72 6.65
C ASN A 36 10.17 13.20 8.05
N LEU A 37 10.39 14.09 9.02
CA LEU A 37 10.58 13.73 10.42
C LEU A 37 9.26 13.93 11.17
N MET A 38 8.69 12.84 11.68
CA MET A 38 7.58 12.94 12.63
C MET A 38 8.12 12.98 14.06
N LYS A 39 7.58 13.90 14.86
CA LYS A 39 7.70 13.95 16.31
C LYS A 39 6.29 13.93 16.90
N VAL A 40 6.09 13.16 17.96
CA VAL A 40 4.83 13.16 18.72
C VAL A 40 5.15 13.62 20.13
N VAL A 41 4.42 14.62 20.60
CA VAL A 41 4.50 15.10 21.99
C VAL A 41 3.19 14.85 22.72
N ASP A 42 3.26 14.61 24.02
CA ASP A 42 2.09 14.48 24.90
C ASP A 42 1.50 15.84 25.30
N ALA A 43 0.45 15.81 26.12
CA ALA A 43 -0.21 17.01 26.63
C ALA A 43 0.68 17.89 27.53
N GLN A 44 1.80 17.36 28.04
CA GLN A 44 2.79 18.11 28.81
C GLN A 44 3.87 18.72 27.90
N GLY A 45 3.88 18.37 26.61
CA GLY A 45 4.87 18.79 25.63
C GLY A 45 6.14 17.93 25.63
N GLU A 46 6.13 16.78 26.31
CA GLU A 46 7.24 15.85 26.32
C GLU A 46 7.24 14.99 25.05
N LEU A 47 8.42 14.76 24.47
CA LEU A 47 8.57 13.94 23.28
C LEU A 47 8.37 12.46 23.61
N VAL A 48 7.33 11.84 23.05
CA VAL A 48 7.00 10.43 23.26
C VAL A 48 7.40 9.54 22.09
N PHE A 49 7.51 10.08 20.88
CA PHE A 49 7.93 9.33 19.71
C PHE A 49 8.61 10.22 18.68
N GLN A 50 9.56 9.64 17.95
CA GLN A 50 10.18 10.27 16.80
C GLN A 50 10.55 9.23 15.75
N LYS A 51 10.22 9.50 14.48
CA LYS A 51 10.62 8.65 13.35
C LYS A 51 10.91 9.46 12.10
N GLN A 52 11.98 9.08 11.42
CA GLN A 52 12.34 9.59 10.11
C GLN A 52 11.69 8.70 9.03
N PHE A 53 10.83 9.30 8.23
CA PHE A 53 10.21 8.73 7.03
C PHE A 53 10.94 9.20 5.77
N TYR A 54 10.60 8.63 4.62
CA TYR A 54 11.15 9.06 3.34
C TYR A 54 10.27 10.12 2.68
N LYS A 55 9.00 9.79 2.40
CA LYS A 55 7.96 10.71 1.90
C LYS A 55 6.61 10.30 2.50
N PRO A 56 6.33 10.69 3.76
CA PRO A 56 5.11 10.31 4.44
C PRO A 56 3.91 11.10 3.91
N TYR A 57 2.75 10.46 3.93
CA TYR A 57 1.43 11.08 3.86
C TYR A 57 0.67 10.68 5.13
N GLU A 58 0.23 11.67 5.90
CA GLU A 58 -0.47 11.46 7.16
C GLU A 58 -1.96 11.79 7.05
N TYR A 59 -2.78 11.05 7.79
CA TYR A 59 -4.18 11.38 8.04
C TYR A 59 -4.69 10.66 9.29
N LEU A 60 -5.85 11.09 9.77
CA LEU A 60 -6.57 10.50 10.90
C LEU A 60 -7.80 9.73 10.40
N ALA A 61 -8.06 8.59 11.02
CA ALA A 61 -9.32 7.87 10.85
C ALA A 61 -9.58 6.94 12.03
N ASP A 62 -10.83 6.90 12.50
CA ASP A 62 -11.38 5.87 13.38
C ASP A 62 -11.52 4.55 12.62
N ILE A 63 -10.51 3.67 12.71
CA ILE A 63 -10.44 2.42 11.92
C ILE A 63 -11.04 1.22 12.64
N ASP A 64 -11.22 1.26 13.95
CA ASP A 64 -11.85 0.17 14.73
C ASP A 64 -13.23 0.53 15.30
N ALA A 65 -13.75 1.71 14.98
CA ALA A 65 -15.08 2.22 15.33
C ALA A 65 -15.28 2.46 16.84
N ASP A 66 -14.21 2.79 17.56
CA ASP A 66 -14.24 3.09 18.99
C ASP A 66 -14.46 4.59 19.33
N GLN A 67 -14.60 5.44 18.30
CA GLN A 67 -14.74 6.91 18.36
C GLN A 67 -13.44 7.67 18.62
N PHE A 68 -12.29 7.00 18.65
CA PHE A 68 -10.98 7.62 18.67
C PHE A 68 -10.32 7.46 17.30
N ASP A 69 -9.68 8.52 16.82
CA ASP A 69 -8.96 8.44 15.56
C ASP A 69 -7.57 7.80 15.76
N GLU A 70 -7.21 6.86 14.90
CA GLU A 70 -5.85 6.41 14.71
C GLU A 70 -5.06 7.40 13.84
N LEU A 71 -3.78 7.57 14.17
CA LEU A 71 -2.83 8.25 13.31
C LEU A 71 -2.28 7.26 12.28
N ILE A 72 -2.57 7.51 11.01
CA ILE A 72 -2.14 6.67 9.90
C ILE A 72 -1.08 7.40 9.09
N ILE A 73 0.02 6.69 8.79
CA ILE A 73 1.11 7.21 7.97
C ILE A 73 1.38 6.25 6.84
N LEU A 74 1.20 6.73 5.61
CA LEU A 74 1.64 6.05 4.39
C LEU A 74 3.02 6.58 4.02
N ASP A 75 4.05 5.78 4.18
CA ASP A 75 5.39 6.14 3.73
C ASP A 75 5.75 5.38 2.45
N SER A 76 6.49 6.04 1.57
CA SER A 76 7.12 5.36 0.45
C SER A 76 8.55 4.98 0.81
N ILE A 77 9.05 3.86 0.31
CA ILE A 77 10.43 3.42 0.53
C ILE A 77 11.04 2.95 -0.79
N ILE A 78 12.37 2.98 -0.90
CA ILE A 78 13.06 2.45 -2.08
C ILE A 78 13.70 1.12 -1.69
N THR A 79 13.26 0.04 -2.34
CA THR A 79 13.85 -1.30 -2.19
C THR A 79 14.20 -1.83 -3.58
N ASP A 80 15.45 -2.26 -3.77
CA ASP A 80 15.97 -2.77 -5.04
C ASP A 80 15.70 -1.85 -6.26
N GLY A 81 15.71 -0.54 -6.03
CA GLY A 81 15.49 0.49 -7.05
C GLY A 81 14.02 0.77 -7.39
N ASN A 82 13.08 0.09 -6.75
CA ASN A 82 11.64 0.30 -6.93
C ASN A 82 11.04 1.10 -5.76
N LEU A 83 10.00 1.88 -6.06
CA LEU A 83 9.22 2.62 -5.06
C LEU A 83 8.15 1.68 -4.48
N ASN A 84 8.28 1.34 -3.20
CA ASN A 84 7.34 0.53 -2.45
C ASN A 84 6.67 1.35 -1.34
N PHE A 85 5.66 0.79 -0.68
CA PHE A 85 4.86 1.47 0.33
C PHE A 85 4.79 0.68 1.63
N ILE A 86 4.79 1.41 2.75
CA ILE A 86 4.50 0.89 4.09
C ILE A 86 3.42 1.76 4.71
N ILE A 87 2.39 1.14 5.27
CA ILE A 87 1.44 1.81 6.15
C ILE A 87 1.83 1.58 7.61
N TYR A 88 1.80 2.64 8.42
CA TYR A 88 1.98 2.58 9.88
C TYR A 88 0.70 3.04 10.55
N LEU A 89 0.29 2.32 11.59
CA LEU A 89 -0.93 2.58 12.36
C LEU A 89 -0.55 2.89 13.80
N PHE A 90 -0.93 4.05 14.31
CA PHE A 90 -0.64 4.46 15.67
C PHE A 90 -1.92 4.73 16.44
N SER A 91 -1.98 4.26 17.68
CA SER A 91 -3.04 4.58 18.63
C SER A 91 -2.56 5.60 19.65
N GLY A 92 -3.48 6.44 20.12
CA GLY A 92 -3.26 7.44 21.16
C GLY A 92 -4.34 7.50 22.23
N GLU A 93 -5.14 6.44 22.42
CA GLU A 93 -6.24 6.42 23.39
C GLU A 93 -5.74 6.54 24.85
N GLU A 94 -4.86 5.62 25.28
CA GLU A 94 -4.24 5.65 26.61
C GLU A 94 -2.74 6.00 26.57
N ILE A 95 -2.02 5.34 25.65
CA ILE A 95 -0.57 5.48 25.48
C ILE A 95 -0.29 5.51 23.99
N PHE A 96 0.48 6.50 23.55
CA PHE A 96 0.99 6.54 22.19
C PHE A 96 1.79 5.29 21.87
N LYS A 97 1.33 4.49 20.91
CA LYS A 97 1.99 3.26 20.48
C LYS A 97 1.77 3.00 19.00
N LEU A 98 2.74 2.34 18.39
CA LEU A 98 2.55 1.69 17.09
C LEU A 98 1.66 0.46 17.31
N ILE A 99 0.51 0.40 16.64
CA ILE A 99 -0.32 -0.80 16.54
C ILE A 99 0.45 -1.83 15.71
N ASP A 100 0.69 -1.49 14.43
CA ASP A 100 1.48 -2.32 13.52
C ASP A 100 1.98 -1.49 12.32
N SER A 101 2.80 -2.10 11.48
CA SER A 101 3.20 -1.60 10.18
C SER A 101 3.10 -2.69 9.12
N ILE A 102 2.49 -2.39 7.97
CA ILE A 102 2.26 -3.36 6.90
C ILE A 102 3.07 -2.94 5.68
N TYR A 103 3.97 -3.81 5.23
CA TYR A 103 4.68 -3.63 3.96
C TYR A 103 3.77 -4.06 2.80
N SER A 104 3.43 -3.11 1.93
CA SER A 104 2.48 -3.28 0.84
C SER A 104 3.15 -3.50 -0.52
N GLY A 105 4.49 -3.48 -0.56
CA GLY A 105 5.25 -3.60 -1.81
C GLY A 105 4.93 -2.45 -2.76
N LEU A 106 4.82 -2.74 -4.05
CA LEU A 106 4.46 -1.77 -5.10
C LEU A 106 3.01 -1.26 -5.02
N PHE A 107 2.14 -1.89 -4.21
CA PHE A 107 0.73 -1.51 -4.10
C PHE A 107 0.58 -0.33 -3.14
N PHE A 108 -0.10 0.74 -3.57
CA PHE A 108 -0.40 1.88 -2.72
C PHE A 108 -1.52 1.51 -1.74
N PRO A 109 -1.25 1.40 -0.43
CA PRO A 109 -2.25 0.98 0.54
C PRO A 109 -3.29 2.08 0.76
N PHE A 110 -4.52 1.69 1.03
CA PHE A 110 -5.59 2.63 1.38
C PHE A 110 -6.59 1.98 2.33
N ILE A 111 -7.42 2.83 2.93
CA ILE A 111 -8.43 2.42 3.91
C ILE A 111 -9.81 2.73 3.33
N THR A 112 -10.74 1.79 3.46
CA THR A 112 -12.11 1.92 2.97
C THR A 112 -13.09 1.22 3.91
N TYR A 113 -14.39 1.52 3.81
CA TYR A 113 -15.43 0.82 4.54
C TYR A 113 -15.91 -0.41 3.76
N SER A 114 -16.00 -1.55 4.43
CA SER A 114 -16.59 -2.77 3.87
C SER A 114 -18.03 -2.95 4.37
N ASP A 115 -18.94 -3.09 3.42
CA ASP A 115 -20.34 -3.42 3.70
C ASP A 115 -20.56 -4.89 4.09
N GLU A 116 -19.61 -5.79 3.78
CA GLU A 116 -19.71 -7.22 4.05
C GLU A 116 -19.52 -7.54 5.54
N ILE A 117 -18.52 -6.90 6.17
CA ILE A 117 -18.22 -7.06 7.61
C ILE A 117 -18.58 -5.84 8.46
N LYS A 118 -19.14 -4.79 7.84
CA LYS A 118 -19.54 -3.54 8.49
C LYS A 118 -18.43 -2.84 9.29
N SER A 119 -17.21 -2.86 8.75
CA SER A 119 -16.00 -2.32 9.38
C SER A 119 -15.15 -1.57 8.37
N MET A 120 -14.30 -0.66 8.84
CA MET A 120 -13.17 -0.19 8.04
C MET A 120 -12.21 -1.36 7.79
N ILE A 121 -11.62 -1.37 6.61
CA ILE A 121 -10.61 -2.33 6.17
C ILE A 121 -9.43 -1.58 5.56
N ILE A 122 -8.26 -2.17 5.70
CA ILE A 122 -7.02 -1.70 5.09
C ILE A 122 -6.70 -2.64 3.93
N GLU A 123 -6.61 -2.08 2.73
CA GLU A 123 -6.20 -2.82 1.54
C GLU A 123 -4.69 -2.61 1.30
N THR A 124 -3.93 -3.70 1.23
CA THR A 124 -2.50 -3.68 0.94
C THR A 124 -2.15 -4.70 -0.14
N GLY A 125 -0.99 -4.58 -0.77
CA GLY A 125 -0.46 -5.63 -1.65
C GLY A 125 0.10 -6.83 -0.88
N ILE A 126 0.32 -7.94 -1.57
CA ILE A 126 1.09 -9.10 -1.10
C ILE A 126 2.49 -9.06 -1.74
N PRO A 127 3.53 -8.54 -1.05
CA PRO A 127 4.84 -8.28 -1.65
C PRO A 127 5.56 -9.53 -2.17
N GLU A 128 5.27 -10.71 -1.62
CA GLU A 128 5.85 -11.98 -2.06
C GLU A 128 5.55 -12.30 -3.54
N PHE A 129 4.51 -11.67 -4.12
CA PHE A 129 4.16 -11.79 -5.53
C PHE A 129 5.04 -10.94 -6.46
N GLU A 130 5.89 -10.04 -5.94
CA GLU A 130 6.81 -9.24 -6.75
C GLU A 130 7.75 -10.11 -7.62
N LYS A 131 8.02 -11.35 -7.19
CA LYS A 131 8.78 -12.33 -7.99
C LYS A 131 8.19 -12.57 -9.38
N PHE A 132 6.86 -12.43 -9.53
CA PHE A 132 6.18 -12.60 -10.83
C PHE A 132 6.24 -11.35 -11.71
N ASN A 133 6.64 -10.21 -11.14
CA ASN A 133 6.75 -8.93 -11.85
C ASN A 133 8.12 -8.71 -12.51
N GLN A 134 9.14 -9.52 -12.19
CA GLN A 134 10.52 -9.32 -12.68
C GLN A 134 10.64 -9.27 -14.20
N ALA A 135 9.82 -10.01 -14.92
CA ALA A 135 9.76 -10.06 -16.38
C ALA A 135 8.44 -9.51 -16.95
N SER A 136 7.59 -8.94 -16.10
CA SER A 136 6.26 -8.44 -16.47
C SER A 136 6.35 -6.98 -16.88
N GLU A 137 5.69 -6.58 -17.96
CA GLU A 137 5.59 -5.15 -18.33
C GLU A 137 4.53 -4.40 -17.51
N ALA A 138 3.61 -5.13 -16.89
CA ALA A 138 2.66 -4.57 -15.93
C ALA A 138 2.91 -5.21 -14.57
N ALA A 139 3.43 -4.42 -13.64
CA ALA A 139 3.56 -4.84 -12.25
C ALA A 139 2.19 -4.81 -11.58
N SER A 140 1.82 -5.91 -10.94
CA SER A 140 0.61 -6.00 -10.14
C SER A 140 0.87 -6.91 -8.95
N LEU A 141 0.19 -6.66 -7.84
CA LEU A 141 0.18 -7.54 -6.69
C LEU A 141 -1.28 -7.89 -6.38
N PRO A 142 -1.57 -9.13 -5.93
CA PRO A 142 -2.84 -9.39 -5.29
C PRO A 142 -2.93 -8.58 -4.00
N ILE A 143 -4.16 -8.47 -3.48
CA ILE A 143 -4.42 -7.70 -2.27
C ILE A 143 -4.55 -8.59 -1.04
N ASN A 144 -4.21 -8.04 0.12
CA ASN A 144 -4.58 -8.49 1.45
C ASN A 144 -5.50 -7.44 2.09
N LEU A 145 -6.45 -7.92 2.89
CA LEU A 145 -7.46 -7.13 3.55
C LEU A 145 -7.27 -7.30 5.05
N TRP A 146 -7.09 -6.20 5.75
CA TRP A 146 -6.85 -6.20 7.18
C TRP A 146 -7.92 -5.41 7.93
N LYS A 147 -8.26 -5.88 9.12
CA LYS A 147 -9.11 -5.18 10.08
C LYS A 147 -8.29 -4.86 11.33
N VAL A 148 -8.52 -3.70 11.92
CA VAL A 148 -8.02 -3.39 13.27
C VAL A 148 -9.15 -3.60 14.27
N GLU A 149 -8.86 -4.28 15.36
CA GLU A 149 -9.79 -4.46 16.47
C GLU A 149 -9.00 -4.53 17.77
N ASN A 150 -9.37 -3.71 18.77
CA ASN A 150 -8.67 -3.63 20.06
C ASN A 150 -7.15 -3.37 19.92
N ASN A 151 -6.75 -2.48 19.01
CA ASN A 151 -5.33 -2.21 18.71
C ASN A 151 -4.53 -3.45 18.22
N GLU A 152 -5.18 -4.42 17.62
CA GLU A 152 -4.54 -5.57 16.97
C GLU A 152 -4.96 -5.65 15.50
N LEU A 153 -4.05 -6.12 14.64
CA LEU A 153 -4.28 -6.25 13.21
C LEU A 153 -4.64 -7.69 12.86
N PHE A 154 -5.75 -7.88 12.15
CA PHE A 154 -6.26 -9.19 11.72
C PHE A 154 -6.37 -9.25 10.21
N LEU A 155 -5.90 -10.36 9.61
CA LEU A 155 -6.13 -10.64 8.20
C LEU A 155 -7.56 -11.20 8.05
N VAL A 156 -8.37 -10.57 7.20
CA VAL A 156 -9.80 -10.87 7.02
C VAL A 156 -10.15 -11.25 5.57
N ASN A 157 -9.16 -11.79 4.83
CA ASN A 157 -9.33 -12.18 3.43
C ASN A 157 -10.47 -13.19 3.23
N ASP A 158 -10.68 -14.11 4.17
CA ASP A 158 -11.72 -15.16 4.08
C ASP A 158 -13.13 -14.67 4.45
N GLU A 159 -13.26 -13.43 4.93
CA GLU A 159 -14.54 -12.80 5.28
C GLU A 159 -15.07 -11.87 4.19
N LEU A 160 -14.27 -11.59 3.15
CA LEU A 160 -14.53 -10.56 2.16
C LEU A 160 -14.45 -11.12 0.74
N TYR A 161 -15.39 -10.72 -0.11
CA TYR A 161 -15.46 -11.15 -1.50
C TYR A 161 -15.34 -9.97 -2.46
N GLU A 162 -16.05 -8.87 -2.22
CA GLU A 162 -16.21 -7.79 -3.19
C GLU A 162 -14.89 -7.08 -3.56
N PRO A 163 -13.98 -6.75 -2.62
CA PRO A 163 -12.73 -6.08 -2.95
C PRO A 163 -11.86 -6.87 -3.94
N PHE A 164 -11.77 -8.20 -3.75
CA PHE A 164 -11.01 -9.07 -4.64
C PHE A 164 -11.58 -9.11 -6.06
N ILE A 165 -12.91 -9.13 -6.19
CA ILE A 165 -13.58 -9.17 -7.50
C ILE A 165 -13.49 -7.82 -8.21
N PHE A 166 -13.60 -6.73 -7.46
CA PHE A 166 -13.40 -5.38 -7.98
C PHE A 166 -11.99 -5.24 -8.56
N GLU A 167 -10.97 -5.62 -7.79
CA GLU A 167 -9.57 -5.56 -8.26
C GLU A 167 -9.34 -6.46 -9.48
N ASN A 168 -9.88 -7.67 -9.46
CA ASN A 168 -9.79 -8.58 -10.61
C ASN A 168 -10.41 -8.02 -11.88
N THR A 169 -11.52 -7.28 -11.75
CA THR A 169 -12.17 -6.65 -12.90
C THR A 169 -11.22 -5.64 -13.57
N ASN A 170 -10.52 -4.84 -12.77
CA ASN A 170 -9.55 -3.85 -13.27
C ASN A 170 -8.34 -4.53 -13.94
N LEU A 171 -7.77 -5.54 -13.29
CA LEU A 171 -6.60 -6.26 -13.80
C LEU A 171 -6.93 -7.07 -15.07
N ILE A 172 -8.11 -7.68 -15.17
CA ILE A 172 -8.55 -8.38 -16.38
C ILE A 172 -8.75 -7.38 -17.54
N GLN A 173 -9.34 -6.22 -17.27
CA GLN A 173 -9.45 -5.15 -18.28
C GLN A 173 -8.07 -4.70 -18.77
N LEU A 174 -7.08 -4.61 -17.89
CA LEU A 174 -5.70 -4.28 -18.24
C LEU A 174 -5.10 -5.33 -19.19
N ILE A 175 -5.24 -6.62 -18.86
CA ILE A 175 -4.77 -7.73 -19.71
C ILE A 175 -5.48 -7.69 -21.07
N ASP A 176 -6.81 -7.54 -21.08
CA ASP A 176 -7.61 -7.51 -22.31
C ASP A 176 -7.25 -6.31 -23.19
N PHE A 177 -6.98 -5.14 -22.58
CA PHE A 177 -6.56 -3.93 -23.28
C PHE A 177 -5.22 -4.13 -23.99
N TYR A 178 -4.21 -4.63 -23.28
CA TYR A 178 -2.88 -4.79 -23.87
C TYR A 178 -2.78 -5.96 -24.84
N THR A 179 -3.56 -7.01 -24.61
CA THR A 179 -3.61 -8.14 -25.54
C THR A 179 -4.44 -7.80 -26.78
N GLN A 180 -5.27 -6.74 -26.78
CA GLN A 180 -6.11 -6.33 -27.92
C GLN A 180 -6.93 -7.50 -28.52
N LYS A 181 -7.30 -8.48 -27.69
CA LYS A 181 -7.93 -9.75 -28.13
C LYS A 181 -7.08 -10.63 -29.05
N LYS A 182 -5.75 -10.48 -29.04
CA LYS A 182 -4.81 -11.45 -29.63
C LYS A 182 -5.02 -12.81 -28.99
N ILE A 183 -4.68 -13.86 -29.73
CA ILE A 183 -4.60 -15.21 -29.17
C ILE A 183 -3.44 -15.20 -28.17
N MET A 184 -3.73 -15.60 -26.93
CA MET A 184 -2.69 -15.74 -25.91
C MET A 184 -1.68 -16.80 -26.34
N ASP A 185 -0.41 -16.47 -26.24
CA ASP A 185 0.71 -17.39 -26.37
C ASP A 185 1.58 -17.34 -25.10
N CYS A 186 2.59 -18.21 -25.01
CA CYS A 186 3.44 -18.25 -23.83
C CYS A 186 4.29 -16.98 -23.66
N SER A 187 4.62 -16.28 -24.76
CA SER A 187 5.35 -15.01 -24.68
C SER A 187 4.51 -13.95 -23.98
N LEU A 188 3.27 -13.76 -24.43
CA LEU A 188 2.31 -12.84 -23.82
C LEU A 188 1.95 -13.23 -22.39
N SER A 189 1.81 -14.54 -22.11
CA SER A 189 1.57 -15.05 -20.76
C SER A 189 2.69 -14.64 -19.79
N ARG A 190 3.95 -14.74 -20.22
CA ARG A 190 5.11 -14.32 -19.42
C ARG A 190 5.17 -12.80 -19.23
N HIS A 191 4.80 -12.08 -20.28
CA HIS A 191 4.78 -10.61 -20.32
C HIS A 191 3.81 -9.98 -19.31
N TYR A 192 2.75 -10.69 -18.95
CA TYR A 192 1.74 -10.29 -17.97
C TYR A 192 1.66 -11.25 -16.78
N LYS A 193 2.73 -12.01 -16.50
CA LYS A 193 2.73 -13.07 -15.49
C LYS A 193 2.34 -12.55 -14.12
N GLY A 194 2.79 -11.35 -13.74
CA GLY A 194 2.46 -10.69 -12.48
C GLY A 194 0.97 -10.36 -12.33
N THR A 195 0.38 -9.72 -13.35
CA THR A 195 -1.06 -9.43 -13.39
C THR A 195 -1.89 -10.72 -13.38
N ILE A 196 -1.46 -11.74 -14.13
CA ILE A 196 -2.14 -13.03 -14.15
C ILE A 196 -2.07 -13.70 -12.76
N ALA A 197 -0.90 -13.70 -12.12
CA ALA A 197 -0.73 -14.26 -10.78
C ALA A 197 -1.63 -13.55 -9.75
N SER A 198 -1.70 -12.22 -9.84
CA SER A 198 -2.50 -11.37 -8.95
C SER A 198 -3.98 -11.69 -9.07
N VAL A 199 -4.50 -11.77 -10.30
CA VAL A 199 -5.92 -12.11 -10.52
C VAL A 199 -6.25 -13.51 -10.04
N TYR A 200 -5.36 -14.48 -10.31
CA TYR A 200 -5.55 -15.83 -9.81
C TYR A 200 -5.61 -15.85 -8.28
N ALA A 201 -4.66 -15.19 -7.61
CA ALA A 201 -4.59 -15.15 -6.16
C ALA A 201 -5.80 -14.46 -5.52
N ASN A 202 -6.24 -13.34 -6.07
CA ASN A 202 -7.45 -12.64 -5.61
C ASN A 202 -8.71 -13.53 -5.74
N TYR A 203 -8.86 -14.29 -6.84
CA TYR A 203 -9.97 -15.25 -6.93
C TYR A 203 -9.87 -16.35 -5.88
N ILE A 204 -8.67 -16.84 -5.59
CA ILE A 204 -8.48 -17.85 -4.53
C ILE A 204 -8.83 -17.27 -3.15
N ASN A 205 -8.39 -16.05 -2.85
CA ASN A 205 -8.73 -15.35 -1.61
C ASN A 205 -10.25 -15.15 -1.48
N ALA A 206 -10.94 -14.84 -2.58
CA ALA A 206 -12.40 -14.72 -2.64
C ALA A 206 -13.15 -16.08 -2.61
N GLY A 207 -12.46 -17.22 -2.49
CA GLY A 207 -13.07 -18.55 -2.52
C GLY A 207 -13.48 -19.05 -3.92
N GLU A 208 -13.16 -18.32 -4.98
CA GLU A 208 -13.60 -18.54 -6.36
C GLU A 208 -12.65 -19.45 -7.17
N GLN A 209 -12.45 -20.68 -6.71
CA GLN A 209 -11.52 -21.64 -7.34
C GLN A 209 -11.84 -21.92 -8.82
N SER A 210 -13.13 -21.96 -9.17
CA SER A 210 -13.58 -22.23 -10.54
C SER A 210 -13.27 -21.07 -11.49
N LEU A 211 -13.43 -19.82 -11.04
CA LEU A 211 -13.07 -18.64 -11.82
C LEU A 211 -11.55 -18.52 -11.94
N ALA A 212 -10.82 -18.78 -10.86
CA ALA A 212 -9.35 -18.83 -10.86
C ALA A 212 -8.82 -19.80 -11.93
N ALA A 213 -9.37 -21.03 -11.98
CA ALA A 213 -8.98 -22.03 -12.97
C ALA A 213 -9.32 -21.63 -14.41
N GLN A 214 -10.51 -21.04 -14.65
CA GLN A 214 -10.92 -20.56 -15.97
C GLN A 214 -10.03 -19.42 -16.45
N MET A 215 -9.69 -18.50 -15.56
CA MET A 215 -8.80 -17.40 -15.85
C MET A 215 -7.43 -17.92 -16.29
N LEU A 216 -6.79 -18.82 -15.51
CA LEU A 216 -5.47 -19.35 -15.88
C LEU A 216 -5.51 -20.05 -17.24
N LYS A 217 -6.54 -20.86 -17.50
CA LYS A 217 -6.71 -21.51 -18.81
C LYS A 217 -6.81 -20.51 -19.97
N LYS A 218 -7.39 -19.33 -19.72
CA LYS A 218 -7.57 -18.29 -20.73
C LYS A 218 -6.29 -17.48 -20.96
N TYR A 219 -5.56 -17.12 -19.90
CA TYR A 219 -4.49 -16.12 -19.96
C TYR A 219 -3.08 -16.67 -19.74
N TYR A 220 -2.91 -17.87 -19.18
CA TYR A 220 -1.60 -18.48 -18.97
C TYR A 220 -1.48 -19.78 -19.78
N VAL A 221 -0.91 -19.69 -20.98
CA VAL A 221 -0.85 -20.81 -21.94
C VAL A 221 0.54 -21.43 -22.10
N CYS A 222 1.44 -21.17 -21.15
CA CYS A 222 2.75 -21.82 -21.09
C CYS A 222 2.63 -23.27 -20.58
N GLU A 223 3.60 -24.11 -20.94
CA GLU A 223 3.67 -25.53 -20.52
C GLU A 223 3.85 -25.70 -18.99
N ASP A 224 4.34 -24.67 -18.30
CA ASP A 224 4.62 -24.67 -16.86
C ASP A 224 3.42 -24.23 -15.99
N ILE A 225 2.20 -24.22 -16.54
CA ILE A 225 0.98 -23.73 -15.85
C ILE A 225 0.74 -24.33 -14.46
N GLU A 226 0.96 -25.64 -14.28
CA GLU A 226 0.76 -26.29 -12.98
C GLU A 226 1.82 -25.87 -11.95
N ASN A 227 3.07 -25.66 -12.38
CA ASN A 227 4.12 -25.14 -11.51
C ASN A 227 3.81 -23.69 -11.12
N PHE A 228 3.41 -22.87 -12.09
CA PHE A 228 3.03 -21.48 -11.85
C PHE A 228 1.86 -21.37 -10.87
N LYS A 229 0.82 -22.18 -11.06
CA LYS A 229 -0.30 -22.29 -10.12
C LYS A 229 0.17 -22.68 -8.72
N GLN A 230 1.02 -23.70 -8.60
CA GLN A 230 1.53 -24.15 -7.30
C GLN A 230 2.37 -23.06 -6.61
N GLU A 231 3.22 -22.35 -7.36
CA GLU A 231 4.02 -21.23 -6.84
C GLU A 231 3.17 -20.09 -6.28
N ILE A 232 1.96 -19.87 -6.82
CA ILE A 232 1.00 -18.90 -6.30
C ILE A 232 0.33 -19.45 -5.03
N MET A 233 -0.15 -20.70 -5.07
CA MET A 233 -0.82 -21.33 -3.93
C MET A 233 0.09 -21.45 -2.70
N ASP A 234 1.38 -21.74 -2.90
CA ASP A 234 2.36 -21.80 -1.81
C ASP A 234 2.62 -20.43 -1.16
N LEU A 235 2.31 -19.32 -1.84
CA LEU A 235 2.38 -17.97 -1.26
C LEU A 235 1.11 -17.60 -0.49
N ILE A 236 -0.06 -18.03 -0.97
CA ILE A 236 -1.35 -17.76 -0.31
C ILE A 236 -1.52 -18.64 0.94
N TYR A 237 -1.15 -19.91 0.83
CA TYR A 237 -1.22 -20.89 1.90
C TYR A 237 0.17 -21.46 2.18
N PRO A 238 1.06 -20.68 2.82
CA PRO A 238 2.39 -21.14 3.14
C PRO A 238 2.30 -22.38 4.02
N LYS A 239 2.99 -23.46 3.60
CA LYS A 239 3.09 -24.67 4.40
C LYS A 239 3.71 -24.31 5.75
N ALA A 240 3.08 -24.73 6.84
CA ALA A 240 3.65 -24.60 8.18
C ALA A 240 5.08 -25.17 8.17
N LYS A 241 6.05 -24.34 8.56
CA LYS A 241 7.45 -24.73 8.67
C LYS A 241 7.68 -25.56 9.94
#